data_AF-A0A6J0SJC0-F1
#
_entry.id   AF-A0A6J0SJC0-F1
#
_cell.length_a   1.000
_cell.length_b   1.000
_cell.length_c   1.000
_cell.angle_alpha   90.00
_cell.angle_beta   90.00
_cell.angle_gamma   90.00
#
_symmetry.space_group_name_H-M   'P 1'
#
loop_
_entity.id
_entity.type
_entity.pdbx_description
1 polymer ?
#
loop_
_entity_poly.entity_id
_entity_poly.type
_entity_poly.pdbx_seq_one_letter_code
_entity_poly.pdbx_strand_id
1 'polypeptide(L)'
;PPVPFFQNILIDACVLDSDSGLLQQACDITGGIYLKVPHMPSLLQYLLWVYLPDQEQRSRLILPPPVHVDYRAACFCHRNLIEIGYVCSVCLSIFCSFSPICTTCE
;
A
#
# COMPACT_ATOMS: atom_id res chain seq x y z
N PRO A 1 13.48 -11.21 -5.33
CA PRO A 1 13.48 -11.06 -6.81
C PRO A 1 12.71 -9.80 -7.22
N PRO A 2 13.32 -8.84 -7.95
CA PRO A 2 12.62 -7.65 -8.37
C PRO A 2 11.57 -8.02 -9.43
N VAL A 3 10.33 -7.60 -9.21
CA VAL A 3 9.19 -7.82 -10.11
C VAL A 3 9.37 -6.97 -11.38
N PRO A 4 9.35 -7.56 -12.60
CA PRO A 4 9.86 -6.90 -13.80
C PRO A 4 8.84 -6.00 -14.55
N PHE A 5 7.79 -5.48 -13.90
CA PHE A 5 6.69 -4.79 -14.60
C PHE A 5 6.38 -3.34 -14.19
N PHE A 6 7.09 -2.76 -13.23
CA PHE A 6 6.92 -1.35 -12.88
C PHE A 6 8.14 -0.56 -13.33
N GLN A 7 7.93 0.66 -13.88
CA GLN A 7 9.00 1.64 -14.01
C GLN A 7 9.73 1.64 -12.67
N ASN A 8 11.04 1.34 -12.68
CA ASN A 8 11.85 1.05 -11.48
C ASN A 8 12.09 2.34 -10.65
N ILE A 9 10.99 2.94 -10.21
CA ILE A 9 10.84 4.22 -9.56
C ILE A 9 10.21 3.93 -8.20
N LEU A 10 10.88 4.33 -7.14
CA LEU A 10 10.38 4.18 -5.78
C LEU A 10 9.22 5.15 -5.54
N ILE A 11 8.17 4.67 -4.85
CA ILE A 11 7.07 5.51 -4.37
C ILE A 11 7.14 5.57 -2.85
N ASP A 12 7.38 6.76 -2.31
CA ASP A 12 7.34 7.00 -0.88
C ASP A 12 6.10 7.80 -0.50
N ALA A 13 5.55 7.54 0.68
CA ALA A 13 4.38 8.23 1.21
C ALA A 13 4.64 8.75 2.63
N CYS A 14 4.47 10.06 2.81
CA CYS A 14 4.47 10.72 4.11
C CYS A 14 3.03 11.04 4.49
N VAL A 15 2.52 10.43 5.55
CA VAL A 15 1.11 10.51 5.96
C VAL A 15 0.99 11.33 7.23
N LEU A 16 0.08 12.31 7.22
CA LEU A 16 -0.08 13.23 8.35
C LEU A 16 -1.17 12.81 9.33
N ASP A 17 -2.31 12.33 8.84
CA ASP A 17 -3.49 12.14 9.68
C ASP A 17 -3.91 10.66 9.76
N SER A 18 -4.69 10.21 8.78
CA SER A 18 -5.17 8.83 8.71
C SER A 18 -4.27 7.93 7.89
N ASP A 19 -4.02 6.72 8.37
CA ASP A 19 -3.36 5.67 7.59
C ASP A 19 -4.15 5.32 6.33
N SER A 20 -3.44 4.81 5.32
CA SER A 20 -4.02 4.38 4.05
C SER A 20 -3.37 3.07 3.64
N GLY A 21 -4.15 1.98 3.71
CA GLY A 21 -3.68 0.65 3.31
C GLY A 21 -3.23 0.60 1.84
N LEU A 22 -3.89 1.36 0.96
CA LEU A 22 -3.50 1.46 -0.45
C LEU A 22 -2.10 2.07 -0.62
N LEU A 23 -1.79 3.13 0.13
CA LEU A 23 -0.46 3.76 0.08
C LEU A 23 0.61 2.88 0.72
N GLN A 24 0.27 2.15 1.79
CA GLN A 24 1.17 1.16 2.39
C GLN A 24 1.54 0.07 1.37
N GLN A 25 0.55 -0.47 0.67
CA GLN A 25 0.75 -1.44 -0.41
C GLN A 25 1.58 -0.86 -1.56
N ALA A 26 1.30 0.36 -2.00
CA ALA A 26 2.05 1.01 -3.07
C ALA A 26 3.54 1.19 -2.74
N CYS A 27 3.85 1.62 -1.51
CA CYS A 27 5.22 1.74 -1.03
C CYS A 27 5.89 0.36 -0.95
N ASP A 28 5.23 -0.66 -0.39
CA ASP A 28 5.80 -2.00 -0.27
C ASP A 28 6.07 -2.66 -1.63
N ILE A 29 5.13 -2.55 -2.58
CA ILE A 29 5.28 -3.07 -3.95
C ILE A 29 6.47 -2.43 -4.68
N THR A 30 6.68 -1.12 -4.48
CA THR A 30 7.79 -0.40 -5.13
C THR A 30 9.10 -0.44 -4.34
N GLY A 31 9.08 -0.96 -3.11
CA GLY A 31 10.23 -0.91 -2.19
C GLY A 31 10.52 0.50 -1.64
N GLY A 32 9.53 1.41 -1.70
CA GLY A 32 9.62 2.74 -1.11
C GLY A 32 9.27 2.76 0.39
N ILE A 33 9.14 3.96 0.94
CA ILE A 33 8.98 4.22 2.37
C ILE A 33 7.59 4.75 2.66
N TYR A 34 6.87 4.06 3.55
CA TYR A 34 5.63 4.56 4.15
C TYR A 34 5.90 5.01 5.58
N LEU A 35 5.65 6.27 5.90
CA LEU A 35 5.74 6.79 7.27
C LEU A 35 4.53 7.67 7.59
N LYS A 36 3.81 7.28 8.64
CA LYS A 36 2.90 8.18 9.33
C LYS A 36 3.68 9.02 10.33
N VAL A 37 3.60 10.35 10.19
CA VAL A 37 4.39 11.29 10.99
C VAL A 37 3.92 11.22 12.44
N PRO A 38 4.76 10.74 13.38
CA PRO A 38 4.34 10.58 14.77
C PRO A 38 4.28 11.91 15.53
N HIS A 39 5.01 12.93 15.05
CA HIS A 39 5.08 14.25 15.69
C HIS A 39 5.06 15.36 14.64
N MET A 40 3.91 16.03 14.47
CA MET A 40 3.69 17.06 13.43
C MET A 40 4.70 18.21 13.45
N PRO A 41 5.08 18.80 14.60
CA PRO A 41 6.08 19.86 14.61
C PRO A 41 7.45 19.44 14.05
N SER A 42 7.75 18.15 14.02
CA SER A 42 8.98 17.58 13.45
C SER A 42 8.85 17.19 11.98
N LEU A 43 7.75 17.56 11.29
CA LEU A 43 7.50 17.20 9.89
C LEU A 43 8.70 17.48 8.97
N LEU A 44 9.29 18.68 9.09
CA LEU A 44 10.44 19.07 8.28
C LEU A 44 11.63 18.11 8.48
N GLN A 45 11.87 17.67 9.71
CA GLN A 45 12.94 16.72 10.01
C GLN A 45 12.70 15.38 9.29
N TYR A 46 11.45 14.86 9.31
CA TYR A 46 11.13 13.63 8.58
C TYR A 46 11.30 13.79 7.07
N LEU A 47 10.82 14.90 6.50
CA LEU A 47 10.97 15.18 5.07
C LEU A 47 12.46 15.22 4.65
N LEU A 48 13.31 15.86 5.44
CA LEU A 48 14.74 15.98 5.12
C LEU A 48 15.52 14.68 5.34
N TRP A 49 15.26 13.93 6.41
CA TRP A 49 16.06 12.75 6.73
C TRP A 49 15.58 11.46 6.08
N VAL A 50 14.28 11.34 5.81
CA VAL A 50 13.69 10.11 5.27
C VAL A 50 13.46 10.20 3.76
N TYR A 51 13.01 11.36 3.25
CA TYR A 51 12.54 11.48 1.87
C TYR A 51 13.49 12.22 0.93
N LEU A 52 14.41 13.04 1.45
CA LEU A 52 15.42 13.73 0.64
C LEU A 52 16.54 12.82 0.10
N PRO A 53 17.05 11.82 0.86
CA PRO A 53 18.14 10.98 0.38
C PRO A 53 17.76 10.18 -0.87
N ASP A 54 18.70 10.08 -1.80
CA ASP A 54 18.54 9.25 -3.00
C ASP A 54 18.54 7.74 -2.67
N GLN A 55 18.20 6.93 -3.67
CA GLN A 55 18.07 5.48 -3.51
C GLN A 55 19.37 4.80 -3.03
N GLU A 56 20.54 5.29 -3.47
CA GLU A 56 21.83 4.70 -3.10
C GLU A 56 22.14 5.01 -1.62
N GLN A 57 21.91 6.25 -1.20
CA GLN A 57 22.15 6.73 0.15
C GLN A 57 21.23 6.06 1.18
N ARG A 58 19.99 5.73 0.82
CA ARG A 58 19.03 5.05 1.71
C ARG A 58 19.57 3.77 2.32
N SER A 59 20.34 2.99 1.55
CA SER A 59 20.95 1.73 2.02
C SER A 59 22.00 1.92 3.13
N ARG A 60 22.50 3.15 3.29
CA ARG A 60 23.55 3.52 4.26
C ARG A 60 22.99 4.24 5.48
N LEU A 61 21.70 4.55 5.49
CA LEU A 61 21.01 5.25 6.56
C LEU A 61 20.23 4.26 7.43
N ILE A 62 20.09 4.61 8.71
CA ILE A 62 19.15 3.91 9.60
C ILE A 62 17.78 4.54 9.37
N LEU A 63 16.99 3.91 8.51
CA LEU A 63 15.64 4.34 8.18
C LEU A 63 14.61 3.70 9.12
N PRO A 64 13.39 4.29 9.25
CA PRO A 64 12.30 3.66 9.97
C PRO A 64 12.04 2.24 9.46
N PRO A 65 11.70 1.28 10.36
CA PRO A 65 11.41 -0.08 9.94
C PRO A 65 10.16 -0.13 9.05
N PRO A 66 10.08 -1.10 8.13
CA PRO A 66 8.91 -1.29 7.29
C PRO A 66 7.68 -1.61 8.15
N VAL A 67 6.52 -1.11 7.72
CA VAL A 67 5.23 -1.33 8.38
C VAL A 67 4.63 -2.66 7.90
N HIS A 68 3.94 -3.38 8.78
CA HIS A 68 3.18 -4.55 8.36
C HIS A 68 2.01 -4.12 7.45
N VAL A 69 1.99 -4.64 6.22
CA VAL A 69 0.97 -4.29 5.21
C VAL A 69 -0.09 -5.38 5.13
N ASP A 70 -1.36 -5.00 5.26
CA ASP A 70 -2.49 -5.90 5.05
C ASP A 70 -2.80 -6.01 3.55
N TYR A 71 -2.64 -7.21 3.00
CA TYR A 71 -2.88 -7.52 1.58
C TYR A 71 -4.24 -8.16 1.31
N ARG A 72 -5.13 -8.21 2.30
CA ARG A 72 -6.49 -8.74 2.10
C ARG A 72 -7.23 -7.92 1.04
N ALA A 73 -8.03 -8.61 0.24
CA ALA A 73 -8.91 -7.96 -0.71
C ALA A 73 -10.08 -7.31 0.01
N ALA A 74 -10.49 -6.13 -0.45
CA ALA A 74 -11.77 -5.56 -0.08
C ALA A 74 -12.87 -6.12 -1.01
N CYS A 75 -13.99 -6.58 -0.46
CA CYS A 75 -15.11 -7.03 -1.28
C CYS A 75 -15.78 -5.85 -2.01
N PHE A 76 -16.23 -6.06 -3.25
CA PHE A 76 -16.90 -5.01 -4.03
C PHE A 76 -18.26 -4.60 -3.45
N CYS A 77 -18.96 -5.54 -2.80
CA CYS A 77 -20.29 -5.31 -2.23
C CYS A 77 -20.29 -4.39 -1.00
N HIS A 78 -19.38 -4.61 -0.04
CA HIS A 78 -19.38 -3.89 1.25
C HIS A 78 -18.12 -3.04 1.49
N ARG A 79 -17.08 -3.20 0.66
CA ARG A 79 -15.75 -2.60 0.85
C ARG A 79 -15.04 -3.02 2.14
N ASN A 80 -15.46 -4.14 2.70
CA ASN A 80 -14.81 -4.75 3.86
C ASN A 80 -13.66 -5.63 3.40
N LEU A 81 -12.57 -5.61 4.16
CA LEU A 81 -11.48 -6.56 3.98
C LEU A 81 -11.96 -7.97 4.34
N ILE A 82 -11.64 -8.95 3.49
CA ILE A 82 -12.04 -10.35 3.66
C ILE A 82 -10.84 -11.28 3.57
N GLU A 83 -10.89 -12.37 4.33
CA GLU A 83 -9.90 -13.46 4.26
C GLU A 83 -10.28 -14.52 3.22
N ILE A 84 -11.57 -14.80 3.09
CA ILE A 84 -12.13 -15.74 2.11
C ILE A 84 -13.18 -15.00 1.28
N GLY A 85 -13.10 -15.12 -0.04
CA GLY A 85 -14.01 -14.47 -0.97
C GLY A 85 -14.34 -15.32 -2.19
N TYR A 86 -15.39 -14.92 -2.90
CA TYR A 86 -15.84 -15.53 -4.15
C TYR A 86 -15.45 -14.62 -5.31
N VAL A 87 -14.78 -15.17 -6.32
CA VAL A 87 -14.27 -14.40 -7.47
C VAL A 87 -15.12 -14.66 -8.70
N CYS A 88 -15.56 -13.61 -9.38
CA CYS A 88 -16.22 -13.75 -10.68
C CYS A 88 -15.18 -14.16 -11.75
N SER A 89 -15.42 -15.26 -12.45
CA SER A 89 -14.53 -15.76 -13.50
C SER A 89 -14.48 -14.89 -14.76
N VAL A 90 -15.36 -13.90 -14.88
CA VAL A 90 -15.43 -12.99 -16.04
C VAL A 90 -14.68 -11.69 -15.76
N CYS A 91 -15.08 -10.95 -14.71
CA CYS A 91 -14.51 -9.63 -14.42
C CYS A 91 -13.49 -9.61 -13.27
N LEU A 92 -13.24 -10.76 -12.61
CA LEU A 92 -12.35 -10.88 -11.45
C LEU A 92 -12.78 -10.07 -10.20
N SER A 93 -14.02 -9.55 -10.18
CA SER A 93 -14.58 -8.90 -8.98
C SER A 93 -14.68 -9.90 -7.83
N ILE A 94 -14.38 -9.44 -6.61
CA ILE A 94 -14.33 -10.25 -5.39
C ILE A 94 -15.52 -9.90 -4.48
N PHE A 95 -16.23 -10.91 -4.00
CA PHE A 95 -17.42 -10.78 -3.14
C PHE A 95 -17.23 -11.52 -1.81
N CYS A 96 -17.85 -11.02 -0.73
CA CYS A 96 -17.74 -11.64 0.61
C CYS A 96 -18.74 -12.78 0.84
N SER A 97 -19.68 -13.00 -0.08
CA SER A 97 -20.70 -14.04 -0.03
C SER A 97 -20.96 -14.56 -1.43
N PHE A 98 -21.31 -15.85 -1.54
CA PHE A 98 -21.63 -16.45 -2.82
C PHE A 98 -22.87 -15.79 -3.43
N SER A 99 -22.79 -15.45 -4.71
CA SER A 99 -23.94 -15.06 -5.53
C SER A 99 -23.85 -15.81 -6.87
N PRO A 100 -24.94 -16.41 -7.36
CA PRO A 100 -24.94 -17.08 -8.66
C PRO A 100 -24.81 -16.09 -9.83
N ILE A 101 -25.16 -14.82 -9.63
CA ILE A 101 -25.08 -13.76 -10.64
C ILE A 101 -24.15 -12.65 -10.12
N CYS A 102 -23.20 -12.22 -10.96
CA CYS A 102 -22.25 -11.17 -10.63
C CYS A 102 -22.86 -9.79 -10.89
N THR A 103 -23.14 -9.03 -9.83
CA THR A 103 -23.72 -7.68 -9.91
C THR A 103 -22.84 -6.65 -10.62
N THR A 104 -21.55 -6.94 -10.83
CA THR A 104 -20.63 -6.06 -11.59
C THR A 104 -20.69 -6.32 -13.09
N CYS A 105 -21.14 -7.52 -13.50
CA CYS A 105 -21.21 -7.91 -14.91
C CYS A 105 -22.60 -7.77 -15.53
N GLU A 106 -23.62 -7.50 -14.70
CA GLU A 106 -24.98 -7.20 -15.18
C GLU A 106 -25.02 -5.95 -16.06
#